data_AF-A0A344LPQ4-F1
#
_entry.id   AF-A0A344LPQ4-F1
#
_cell.length_a   1.000
_cell.length_b   1.000
_cell.length_c   1.000
_cell.angle_alpha   90.00
_cell.angle_beta   90.00
_cell.angle_gamma   90.00
#
_symmetry.space_group_name_H-M   'P 1'
#
loop_
_entity.id
_entity.type
_entity.pdbx_description
1 polymer ?
#
loop_
_entity_poly.entity_id
_entity_poly.type
_entity_poly.pdbx_seq_one_letter_code
_entity_poly.pdbx_strand_id
1 'polypeptide(L)'
;MKKIFKTLVFLLLLNSHSFFAQQIQNNSTQDLEFNKSEAETQRMLRENHKKLDDKIELLKKELKELETKKKSLSKSENNLKSTKEKISKLELANQKIENKITTTTVSDEEIQKQKIKTKENEVNIQKLKLTQITQEKELEKAMSAI
;
A
#
# COMPACT_ATOMS: atom_id res chain seq x y z
N MET A 1 -50.65 -9.98 77.01
CA MET A 1 -50.68 -9.36 75.67
C MET A 1 -49.62 -8.26 75.45
N LYS A 2 -49.49 -7.24 76.31
CA LYS A 2 -48.51 -6.13 76.11
C LYS A 2 -47.04 -6.56 75.94
N LYS A 3 -46.57 -7.59 76.66
CA LYS A 3 -45.18 -8.10 76.55
C LYS A 3 -44.91 -8.78 75.20
N ILE A 4 -45.84 -9.64 74.76
CA ILE A 4 -45.75 -10.37 73.48
C ILE A 4 -45.74 -9.38 72.30
N PHE A 5 -46.58 -8.35 72.35
CA PHE A 5 -46.60 -7.29 71.33
C PHE A 5 -45.27 -6.52 71.28
N LYS A 6 -44.71 -6.15 72.45
CA LYS A 6 -43.39 -5.50 72.50
C LYS A 6 -42.27 -6.39 71.94
N THR A 7 -42.27 -7.68 72.24
CA THR A 7 -41.29 -8.63 71.70
C THR A 7 -41.43 -8.78 70.18
N LEU A 8 -42.65 -8.85 69.65
CA LEU A 8 -42.91 -8.93 68.21
C LEU A 8 -42.46 -7.66 67.48
N VAL A 9 -42.77 -6.48 68.02
CA VAL A 9 -42.31 -5.19 67.48
C VAL A 9 -40.78 -5.10 67.51
N PHE A 10 -40.14 -5.56 68.59
CA PHE A 10 -38.68 -5.58 68.68
C PHE A 10 -38.03 -6.52 67.65
N LEU A 11 -38.60 -7.71 67.43
CA LEU A 11 -38.17 -8.63 66.38
C LEU A 11 -38.33 -8.03 64.98
N LEU A 12 -39.43 -7.35 64.69
CA LEU A 12 -39.64 -6.68 63.40
C LEU A 12 -38.63 -5.54 63.17
N LEU A 13 -38.33 -4.76 64.21
CA LEU A 13 -37.31 -3.72 64.13
C LEU A 13 -35.92 -4.31 63.84
N LEU A 14 -35.53 -5.41 64.50
CA LEU A 14 -34.24 -6.06 64.22
C LEU A 14 -34.17 -6.64 62.80
N ASN A 15 -35.25 -7.25 62.31
CA ASN A 15 -35.30 -7.76 60.93
C ASN A 15 -35.25 -6.64 59.89
N SER A 16 -35.87 -5.49 60.16
CA SER A 16 -35.80 -4.34 59.24
C SER A 16 -34.36 -3.83 59.08
N HIS A 17 -33.57 -3.76 60.15
CA HIS A 17 -32.17 -3.34 60.08
C HIS A 17 -31.32 -4.32 59.28
N SER A 18 -31.54 -5.64 59.47
CA SER A 18 -30.86 -6.66 58.67
C SER A 18 -31.21 -6.57 57.18
N PHE A 19 -32.47 -6.29 56.85
CA PHE A 19 -32.91 -6.10 55.47
C PHE A 19 -32.28 -4.85 54.84
N PHE A 20 -32.27 -3.72 55.55
CA PHE A 20 -31.62 -2.49 55.08
C PHE A 20 -30.10 -2.67 54.92
N ALA A 21 -29.42 -3.33 55.86
CA ALA A 21 -28.00 -3.61 55.75
C ALA A 21 -27.67 -4.52 54.55
N GLN A 22 -28.47 -5.56 54.32
CA GLN A 22 -28.31 -6.45 53.18
C GLN A 22 -28.60 -5.75 51.84
N GLN A 23 -29.59 -4.84 51.81
CA GLN A 23 -29.89 -4.02 50.64
C GLN A 23 -28.74 -3.06 50.32
N ILE A 24 -28.16 -2.39 51.32
CA ILE A 24 -26.99 -1.52 51.14
C ILE A 24 -25.79 -2.31 50.62
N GLN A 25 -25.53 -3.50 51.19
CA GLN A 25 -24.44 -4.36 50.76
C GLN A 25 -24.63 -4.84 49.31
N ASN A 26 -25.83 -5.31 48.95
CA ASN A 26 -26.14 -5.76 47.59
C ASN A 26 -26.00 -4.63 46.57
N ASN A 27 -26.50 -3.43 46.88
CA ASN A 27 -26.34 -2.26 46.01
C ASN A 27 -24.86 -1.89 45.84
N SER A 28 -24.09 -1.87 46.93
CA SER A 28 -22.65 -1.59 46.87
C SER A 28 -21.87 -2.63 46.06
N THR A 29 -22.25 -3.91 46.13
CA THR A 29 -21.65 -4.96 45.30
C THR A 29 -22.01 -4.79 43.83
N GLN A 30 -23.27 -4.49 43.53
CA GLN A 30 -23.73 -4.23 42.16
C GLN A 30 -23.05 -3.01 41.53
N ASP A 31 -22.90 -1.92 42.28
CA ASP A 31 -22.20 -0.72 41.82
C ASP A 31 -20.71 -1.00 41.55
N LEU A 32 -20.07 -1.82 42.39
CA LEU A 32 -18.68 -2.22 42.21
C LEU A 32 -18.49 -3.10 40.98
N GLU A 33 -19.40 -4.04 40.73
CA GLU A 33 -19.41 -4.86 39.51
C GLU A 33 -19.65 -4.02 38.25
N PHE A 34 -20.58 -3.07 38.32
CA PHE A 34 -20.85 -2.13 37.23
C PHE A 34 -19.61 -1.29 36.90
N ASN A 35 -18.99 -0.67 37.91
CA ASN A 35 -17.78 0.13 37.73
C ASN A 35 -16.62 -0.70 37.16
N LYS A 36 -16.48 -1.96 37.59
CA LYS A 36 -15.48 -2.88 37.05
C LYS A 36 -15.74 -3.20 35.57
N SER A 37 -17.00 -3.49 35.22
CA SER A 37 -17.41 -3.76 33.84
C SER A 37 -17.22 -2.53 32.93
N GLU A 38 -17.50 -1.34 33.44
CA GLU A 38 -17.26 -0.09 32.72
C GLU A 38 -15.76 0.13 32.49
N ALA A 39 -14.93 -0.04 33.52
CA ALA A 39 -13.48 0.08 33.41
C ALA A 39 -12.88 -0.92 32.42
N GLU A 40 -13.35 -2.18 32.42
CA GLU A 40 -12.95 -3.21 31.45
C GLU A 40 -13.39 -2.82 30.02
N THR A 41 -14.60 -2.30 29.85
CA THR A 41 -15.12 -1.83 28.56
C THR A 41 -14.29 -0.66 28.02
N GLN A 42 -14.00 0.34 28.85
CA GLN A 42 -13.17 1.48 28.47
C GLN A 42 -11.73 1.04 28.13
N ARG A 43 -11.17 0.08 28.87
CA ARG A 43 -9.87 -0.49 28.56
C ARG A 43 -9.86 -1.20 27.21
N MET A 44 -10.84 -2.07 26.95
CA MET A 44 -10.98 -2.75 25.66
C MET A 44 -11.13 -1.75 24.50
N LEU A 45 -11.93 -0.70 24.70
CA LEU A 45 -12.11 0.34 23.70
C LEU A 45 -10.80 1.06 23.37
N ARG A 46 -10.02 1.45 24.40
CA ARG A 46 -8.69 2.06 24.21
C ARG A 46 -7.71 1.13 23.50
N GLU A 47 -7.67 -0.14 23.89
CA GLU A 47 -6.82 -1.14 23.25
C GLU A 47 -7.21 -1.36 21.78
N ASN A 48 -8.51 -1.37 21.48
CA ASN A 48 -9.01 -1.50 20.10
C ASN A 48 -8.69 -0.27 19.25
N HIS A 49 -8.87 0.95 19.79
CA HIS A 49 -8.46 2.17 19.09
C HIS A 49 -6.97 2.19 18.80
N LYS A 50 -6.14 1.83 19.78
CA LYS A 50 -4.69 1.73 19.58
C LYS A 50 -4.34 0.73 18.46
N LYS A 51 -4.93 -0.47 18.48
CA LYS A 51 -4.72 -1.47 17.42
C LYS A 51 -5.18 -0.97 16.05
N LEU A 52 -6.25 -0.19 16.00
CA LEU A 52 -6.75 0.40 14.76
C LEU A 52 -5.78 1.46 14.24
N ASP A 53 -5.30 2.35 15.10
CA ASP A 53 -4.32 3.38 14.76
C ASP A 53 -3.01 2.76 14.27
N ASP A 54 -2.51 1.73 14.96
CA ASP A 54 -1.30 0.98 14.56
C ASP A 54 -1.49 0.37 13.16
N LYS A 55 -2.65 -0.22 12.87
CA LYS A 55 -2.98 -0.74 11.54
C LYS A 55 -3.07 0.35 10.48
N ILE A 56 -3.67 1.49 10.80
CA ILE A 56 -3.76 2.63 9.88
C ILE A 56 -2.36 3.15 9.55
N GLU A 57 -1.45 3.23 10.53
CA GLU A 57 -0.08 3.66 10.29
C GLU A 57 0.67 2.66 9.40
N LEU A 58 0.53 1.36 9.67
CA LEU A 58 1.14 0.31 8.87
C LEU A 58 0.65 0.35 7.42
N LEU A 59 -0.67 0.44 7.20
CA LEU A 59 -1.25 0.55 5.87
C LEU A 59 -0.79 1.82 5.13
N LYS A 60 -0.62 2.94 5.84
CA LYS A 60 -0.07 4.17 5.25
C LYS A 60 1.38 4.02 4.81
N LYS A 61 2.20 3.25 5.55
CA LYS A 61 3.59 2.95 5.18
C LYS A 61 3.63 2.06 3.93
N GLU A 62 2.85 0.97 3.93
CA GLU A 62 2.73 0.07 2.79
C GLU A 62 2.23 0.79 1.53
N LEU A 63 1.25 1.68 1.65
CA LEU A 63 0.75 2.48 0.53
C LEU A 63 1.85 3.35 -0.07
N LYS A 64 2.63 4.05 0.77
CA LYS A 64 3.75 4.89 0.30
C LYS A 64 4.82 4.06 -0.38
N GLU A 65 5.19 2.92 0.18
CA GLU A 65 6.15 2.00 -0.44
C GLU A 65 5.66 1.54 -1.81
N LEU A 66 4.40 1.13 -1.91
CA LEU A 66 3.79 0.68 -3.16
C LEU A 66 3.72 1.79 -4.21
N GLU A 67 3.38 3.03 -3.82
CA GLU A 67 3.42 4.20 -4.69
C GLU A 67 4.82 4.49 -5.23
N THR A 68 5.85 4.39 -4.39
CA THR A 68 7.23 4.61 -4.83
C THR A 68 7.70 3.52 -5.81
N LYS A 69 7.38 2.25 -5.53
CA LYS A 69 7.64 1.13 -6.44
C LYS A 69 6.92 1.32 -7.77
N LYS A 70 5.64 1.70 -7.77
CA LYS A 70 4.84 1.99 -8.97
C LYS A 70 5.44 3.13 -9.80
N LYS A 71 5.91 4.20 -9.16
CA LYS A 71 6.55 5.32 -9.85
C LYS A 71 7.87 4.91 -10.52
N SER A 72 8.65 4.08 -9.83
CA SER A 72 9.89 3.51 -10.38
C SER A 72 9.61 2.63 -11.60
N LEU A 73 8.62 1.73 -11.49
CA LEU A 73 8.18 0.86 -12.58
C LEU A 73 7.77 1.67 -13.81
N SER A 74 6.86 2.64 -13.63
CA SER A 74 6.39 3.48 -14.73
C SER A 74 7.50 4.26 -15.42
N LYS A 75 8.50 4.75 -14.65
CA LYS A 75 9.68 5.41 -15.23
C LYS A 75 10.50 4.43 -16.09
N SER A 76 10.71 3.20 -15.61
CA SER A 76 11.45 2.17 -16.35
C SER A 76 10.73 1.79 -17.64
N GLU A 77 9.41 1.57 -17.60
CA GLU A 77 8.58 1.28 -18.77
C GLU A 77 8.63 2.41 -19.82
N ASN A 78 8.51 3.67 -19.38
CA ASN A 78 8.56 4.82 -20.27
C ASN A 78 9.94 4.97 -20.94
N ASN A 79 11.03 4.73 -20.19
CA ASN A 79 12.37 4.75 -20.74
C ASN A 79 12.55 3.66 -21.81
N LEU A 80 12.11 2.44 -21.51
CA LEU A 80 12.16 1.31 -22.44
C LEU A 80 11.36 1.60 -23.72
N LYS A 81 10.14 2.13 -23.58
CA LYS A 81 9.29 2.53 -24.70
C LYS A 81 9.97 3.57 -25.58
N SER A 82 10.53 4.63 -24.99
CA SER A 82 11.25 5.67 -25.73
C SER A 82 12.45 5.09 -26.51
N THR A 83 13.21 4.17 -25.91
CA THR A 83 14.33 3.50 -26.60
C THR A 83 13.84 2.67 -27.79
N LYS A 84 12.77 1.88 -27.61
CA LYS A 84 12.15 1.08 -28.69
C LYS A 84 11.67 1.96 -29.85
N GLU A 85 11.04 3.10 -29.55
CA GLU A 85 10.61 4.06 -30.58
C GLU A 85 11.79 4.67 -31.35
N LYS A 86 12.91 4.99 -30.67
CA LYS A 86 14.12 5.50 -31.34
C LYS A 86 14.74 4.46 -32.27
N ILE A 87 14.82 3.20 -31.84
CA ILE A 87 15.28 2.08 -32.67
C ILE A 87 14.41 1.96 -33.92
N SER A 88 13.09 1.90 -33.75
CA SER A 88 12.15 1.76 -34.86
C SER A 88 12.25 2.91 -35.87
N LYS A 89 12.41 4.17 -35.41
CA LYS A 89 12.60 5.33 -36.29
C LYS A 89 13.88 5.23 -37.11
N LEU A 90 14.99 4.78 -36.52
CA LEU A 90 16.25 4.61 -37.24
C LEU A 90 16.20 3.44 -38.23
N GLU A 91 15.59 2.33 -37.86
CA GLU A 91 15.39 1.17 -38.74
C GLU A 91 14.53 1.56 -39.97
N LEU A 92 13.46 2.31 -39.76
CA LEU A 92 12.61 2.83 -40.84
C LEU A 92 13.34 3.86 -41.72
N ALA A 93 14.21 4.69 -41.13
CA ALA A 93 15.06 5.61 -41.89
C ALA A 93 16.05 4.85 -42.78
N ASN A 94 16.68 3.79 -42.27
CA ASN A 94 17.57 2.92 -43.04
C ASN A 94 16.85 2.22 -44.18
N GLN A 95 15.65 1.69 -43.93
CA GLN A 95 14.83 1.07 -44.98
C GLN A 95 14.49 2.06 -46.10
N LYS A 96 14.17 3.31 -45.76
CA LYS A 96 13.92 4.37 -46.76
C LYS A 96 15.16 4.69 -47.59
N ILE A 97 16.34 4.70 -46.97
CA ILE A 97 17.61 4.93 -47.67
C ILE A 97 17.88 3.76 -48.63
N GLU A 98 17.73 2.53 -48.18
CA GLU A 98 17.93 1.32 -48.98
C GLU A 98 17.00 1.29 -50.21
N ASN A 99 15.73 1.64 -50.01
CA ASN A 99 14.77 1.77 -51.11
C ASN A 99 15.20 2.85 -52.12
N LYS A 100 15.74 3.99 -51.65
CA LYS A 100 16.24 5.04 -52.56
C LYS A 100 17.44 4.57 -53.39
N ILE A 101 18.38 3.86 -52.77
CA ILE A 101 19.57 3.31 -53.44
C ILE A 101 19.15 2.30 -54.51
N THR A 102 18.15 1.46 -54.24
CA THR A 102 17.73 0.38 -55.14
C THR A 102 16.80 0.83 -56.27
N THR A 103 15.99 1.87 -56.06
CA THR A 103 14.93 2.27 -57.01
C THR A 103 15.23 3.52 -57.83
N THR A 104 16.21 4.33 -57.43
CA THR A 104 16.50 5.61 -58.07
C THR A 104 17.85 5.56 -58.78
N THR A 105 17.95 6.13 -59.98
CA THR A 105 19.22 6.43 -60.62
C THR A 105 19.88 7.62 -59.92
N VAL A 106 20.67 7.32 -58.88
CA VAL A 106 21.53 8.26 -58.16
C VAL A 106 23.00 8.00 -58.51
N SER A 107 23.85 9.02 -58.38
CA SER A 107 25.30 8.86 -58.64
C SER A 107 25.95 7.93 -57.61
N ASP A 108 27.03 7.26 -58.01
CA ASP A 108 27.77 6.34 -57.14
C ASP A 108 28.29 7.02 -55.86
N GLU A 109 28.67 8.30 -55.95
CA GLU A 109 29.10 9.10 -54.81
C GLU A 109 27.97 9.31 -53.79
N GLU A 110 26.75 9.63 -54.25
CA GLU A 110 25.59 9.78 -53.37
C GLU A 110 25.18 8.43 -52.78
N ILE A 111 25.28 7.32 -53.55
CA ILE A 111 25.06 5.96 -53.03
C ILE A 111 26.04 5.65 -51.89
N GLN A 112 27.34 5.94 -52.06
CA GLN A 112 28.33 5.71 -51.01
C GLN A 112 28.03 6.54 -49.76
N LYS A 113 27.68 7.82 -49.92
CA LYS A 113 27.30 8.70 -48.80
C LYS A 113 26.09 8.17 -48.03
N GLN A 114 25.06 7.71 -48.74
CA GLN A 114 23.89 7.11 -48.13
C GLN A 114 24.23 5.78 -47.41
N LYS A 115 25.11 4.94 -47.97
CA LYS A 115 25.60 3.72 -47.30
C LYS A 115 26.36 4.02 -46.00
N ILE A 116 27.22 5.04 -45.99
CA ILE A 116 27.92 5.48 -44.77
C ILE A 116 26.90 5.88 -43.71
N LYS A 117 25.89 6.69 -44.08
CA LYS A 117 24.81 7.09 -43.16
C LYS A 117 24.01 5.90 -42.61
N THR A 118 23.71 4.90 -43.45
CA THR A 118 23.06 3.65 -43.01
C THR A 118 23.92 2.92 -41.98
N LYS A 119 25.24 2.83 -42.19
CA LYS A 119 26.18 2.21 -41.25
C LYS A 119 26.30 2.96 -39.94
N GLU A 120 26.34 4.29 -39.97
CA GLU A 120 26.29 5.12 -38.76
C GLU A 120 25.00 4.88 -37.95
N ASN A 121 23.85 4.83 -38.64
CA ASN A 121 22.58 4.49 -38.01
C ASN A 121 22.57 3.07 -37.45
N GLU A 122 23.15 2.08 -38.13
CA GLU A 122 23.27 0.69 -37.63
C GLU A 122 24.07 0.64 -36.32
N VAL A 123 25.20 1.36 -36.23
CA VAL A 123 25.98 1.45 -35.00
C VAL A 123 25.16 2.08 -33.87
N ASN A 124 24.41 3.15 -34.17
CA ASN A 124 23.53 3.78 -33.19
C ASN A 124 22.38 2.84 -32.75
N ILE A 125 21.80 2.08 -33.67
CA ILE A 125 20.79 1.05 -33.37
C ILE A 125 21.38 -0.01 -32.44
N GLN A 126 22.59 -0.50 -32.70
CA GLN A 126 23.24 -1.50 -31.83
C GLN A 126 23.48 -0.95 -30.42
N LYS A 127 23.95 0.30 -30.28
CA LYS A 127 24.09 0.97 -28.99
C LYS A 127 22.75 1.07 -28.26
N LEU A 128 21.69 1.47 -28.95
CA LEU A 128 20.34 1.54 -28.37
C LEU A 128 19.78 0.16 -28.00
N LYS A 129 20.06 -0.89 -28.78
CA LYS A 129 19.68 -2.27 -28.45
C LYS A 129 20.38 -2.77 -27.18
N LEU A 130 21.66 -2.44 -27.00
CA LEU A 130 22.36 -2.70 -25.73
C LEU A 130 21.70 -1.96 -24.56
N THR A 131 21.35 -0.68 -24.75
CA THR A 131 20.60 0.09 -23.74
C THR A 131 19.23 -0.55 -23.45
N GLN A 132 18.52 -1.01 -24.48
CA GLN A 132 17.23 -1.68 -24.35
C GLN A 132 17.35 -2.95 -23.49
N ILE A 133 18.36 -3.78 -23.72
CA ILE A 133 18.59 -5.00 -22.93
C ILE A 133 18.84 -4.65 -21.46
N THR A 134 19.64 -3.63 -21.18
CA THR A 134 19.85 -3.17 -19.80
C THR A 134 18.56 -2.68 -19.17
N GLN A 135 17.77 -1.89 -19.89
CA GLN A 135 16.47 -1.40 -19.43
C GLN A 135 15.45 -2.53 -19.19
N GLU A 136 15.44 -3.57 -20.03
CA GLU A 136 14.58 -4.75 -19.85
C GLU A 136 14.97 -5.52 -18.58
N LYS A 137 16.27 -5.68 -18.30
CA LYS A 137 16.74 -6.29 -17.04
C LYS A 137 16.40 -5.45 -15.82
N GLU A 138 16.51 -4.12 -15.92
CA GLU A 138 16.13 -3.21 -14.83
C GLU A 138 14.62 -3.24 -14.58
N LEU A 139 13.82 -3.29 -15.65
CA LEU A 139 12.37 -3.44 -15.57
C LEU A 139 11.97 -4.76 -14.91
N GLU A 140 12.59 -5.87 -15.32
CA GLU A 140 12.37 -7.20 -14.73
C GLU A 140 12.66 -7.18 -13.23
N LYS A 141 13.80 -6.61 -12.81
CA LYS A 141 14.12 -6.43 -11.39
C LYS A 141 13.10 -5.57 -10.65
N ALA A 142 12.64 -4.48 -11.26
CA ALA A 142 11.63 -3.61 -10.67
C ALA A 142 10.27 -4.33 -10.51
N MET A 143 9.90 -5.18 -11.48
CA MET A 143 8.68 -5.99 -11.41
C MET A 143 8.78 -7.08 -10.34
N SER A 144 9.92 -7.76 -10.21
CA SER A 144 10.12 -8.76 -9.14
C SER A 144 10.17 -8.17 -7.74
N ALA A 145 10.47 -6.88 -7.61
CA ALA A 145 10.54 -6.17 -6.33
C ALA A 145 9.19 -5.60 -5.87
N ILE A 146 8.14 -5.67 -6.70
CA ILE A 146 6.76 -5.31 -6.35
C ILE A 146 6.12 -6.44 -5.58
#